data_AF-A0AAE1AVZ0-F1
#
_entry.id   AF-A0AAE1AVZ0-F1
#
_cell.length_a   1.000
_cell.length_b   1.000
_cell.length_c   1.000
_cell.angle_alpha   90.00
_cell.angle_beta   90.00
_cell.angle_gamma   90.00
#
_symmetry.space_group_name_H-M   'P 1'
#
loop_
_entity.id
_entity.type
_entity.pdbx_description
1 polymer ?
#
loop_
_entity_poly.entity_id
_entity_poly.type
_entity_poly.pdbx_seq_one_letter_code
_entity_poly.pdbx_strand_id
1 'polypeptide(L)'
;MYRVPWRSVLNEFPCPQLVNTLSYRTPPTGCLRRACCCCCYCEFPSTSASSSPTSPSSPTKMAFLGLSVFRDAKSTCMFVGLVLITYYLIMDIILFMRFRTVDIVEDSKPGPPDEVYSPFTHLSVKALMNDHTSQYVISPSAEYFDMITHFSTVFSFITPNVISFTHLFLGLVSGKFVASEHLHDRRVGVLIFQVRTWLDAFDGVVYRSQSNTHLQFQSVRNTTGYYVDTTCDALGGVFLCFGILFYLWKRFDPYKAGSGGSAGESLLPVWGSGGGVGKSGVNGCGGVSGGKDVLKSKSGVSDSLVITTKSGVSTNGHGGNGRGDTYFSKKYIFWKVFCFGLALAAAGKLWDITVGDFKDVLQVPMKDAKTSMLQFELCHSSTTVFLLYMWRLFEGQALLQYVLIPIMIDKIWEFLNATQYILLFIILSLYVISLLYIRHMRTMLGL
;
A
#
# COMPACT_ATOMS: atom_id res chain seq x y z
N MET A 1 10.03 45.25 1.64
CA MET A 1 9.48 45.84 2.89
C MET A 1 9.59 44.80 3.99
N TYR A 2 10.30 45.15 5.08
CA TYR A 2 10.56 44.39 6.32
C TYR A 2 10.86 42.87 6.22
N ARG A 3 12.16 42.52 6.16
CA ARG A 3 12.66 41.19 6.56
C ARG A 3 12.74 41.16 8.09
N VAL A 4 11.96 40.30 8.73
CA VAL A 4 12.13 39.94 10.13
C VAL A 4 13.01 38.68 10.18
N PRO A 5 14.13 38.66 10.92
CA PRO A 5 14.99 37.46 11.01
C PRO A 5 14.38 36.41 11.95
N TRP A 6 14.24 35.19 11.45
CA TRP A 6 13.71 34.00 12.13
C TRP A 6 14.65 33.39 13.22
N ARG A 7 15.34 34.22 14.02
CA ARG A 7 16.33 33.74 15.01
C ARG A 7 15.84 33.69 16.47
N SER A 8 14.56 33.90 16.75
CA SER A 8 14.09 34.12 18.13
C SER A 8 13.03 33.14 18.68
N VAL A 9 12.74 32.01 18.01
CA VAL A 9 11.66 31.08 18.46
C VAL A 9 12.17 29.68 18.89
N LEU A 10 13.48 29.44 18.97
CA LEU A 10 14.04 28.14 19.39
C LEU A 10 14.88 28.15 20.69
N ASN A 11 14.84 29.23 21.47
CA ASN A 11 15.66 29.39 22.67
C ASN A 11 14.90 29.22 24.00
N GLU A 12 13.90 28.33 24.09
CA GLU A 12 13.34 27.96 25.40
C GLU A 12 12.94 26.47 25.44
N PHE A 13 13.93 25.58 25.59
CA PHE A 13 13.75 24.30 26.25
C PHE A 13 14.96 24.01 27.15
N PRO A 14 14.79 23.92 28.48
CA PRO A 14 15.87 23.60 29.39
C PRO A 14 16.22 22.11 29.29
N CYS A 15 17.44 21.83 28.83
CA CYS A 15 18.05 20.50 28.84
C CYS A 15 18.67 20.26 30.24
N PRO A 16 18.34 19.17 30.95
CA PRO A 16 19.07 18.82 32.16
C PRO A 16 20.40 18.16 31.80
N GLN A 17 21.46 18.79 32.31
CA GLN A 17 22.83 18.30 32.36
C GLN A 17 22.89 16.90 33.00
N LEU A 18 23.47 15.92 32.31
CA LEU A 18 24.06 14.75 32.96
C LEU A 18 25.44 14.48 32.35
N VAL A 19 26.44 15.05 33.01
CA VAL A 19 27.85 14.76 32.86
C VAL A 19 28.22 13.85 34.04
N ASN A 20 28.59 12.59 33.78
CA ASN A 20 29.87 12.01 34.22
C ASN A 20 29.98 10.47 34.11
N THR A 21 31.07 10.07 33.45
CA THR A 21 31.99 8.94 33.75
C THR A 21 31.45 7.54 34.00
N LEU A 22 31.90 6.55 33.19
CA LEU A 22 32.76 5.47 33.70
C LEU A 22 33.32 4.55 32.59
N SER A 23 34.65 4.52 32.56
CA SER A 23 35.60 3.43 32.29
C SER A 23 35.37 2.41 31.17
N TYR A 24 36.30 2.46 30.22
CA TYR A 24 36.77 1.35 29.39
C TYR A 24 37.16 0.13 30.23
N ARG A 25 36.62 -1.05 29.87
CA ARG A 25 37.16 -2.34 30.27
C ARG A 25 37.25 -3.23 29.04
N THR A 26 38.48 -3.58 28.66
CA THR A 26 38.83 -4.53 27.61
C THR A 26 38.35 -5.96 27.97
N PRO A 27 37.99 -6.79 26.97
CA PRO A 27 37.56 -8.17 27.23
C PRO A 27 38.77 -9.12 27.34
N PRO A 28 38.69 -10.19 28.16
CA PRO A 28 39.64 -11.29 28.06
C PRO A 28 39.18 -12.30 27.00
N THR A 29 40.20 -12.85 26.34
CA THR A 29 40.18 -13.95 25.39
C THR A 29 39.93 -15.30 26.08
N GLY A 30 39.23 -16.19 25.38
CA GLY A 30 39.36 -17.64 25.54
C GLY A 30 38.25 -18.33 26.33
N CYS A 31 37.38 -19.07 25.63
CA CYS A 31 37.18 -20.51 25.86
C CYS A 31 36.20 -21.12 24.85
N LEU A 32 36.69 -22.07 24.06
CA LEU A 32 35.88 -23.09 23.40
C LEU A 32 35.12 -23.92 24.45
N ARG A 33 33.84 -24.23 24.22
CA ARG A 33 33.32 -25.62 24.30
C ARG A 33 31.88 -25.75 23.79
N ARG A 34 31.68 -26.83 23.04
CA ARG A 34 30.42 -27.45 22.60
C ARG A 34 29.65 -28.06 23.79
N ALA A 35 28.32 -28.10 23.67
CA ALA A 35 27.39 -29.22 23.97
C ALA A 35 25.99 -28.60 24.24
N CYS A 36 24.95 -28.84 23.43
CA CYS A 36 24.08 -30.03 23.34
C CYS A 36 23.45 -30.52 24.66
N CYS A 37 22.12 -30.66 24.57
CA CYS A 37 21.20 -31.57 25.28
C CYS A 37 20.55 -31.15 26.61
N CYS A 38 19.21 -31.11 26.52
CA CYS A 38 18.23 -31.84 27.34
C CYS A 38 18.37 -31.82 28.88
N CYS A 39 17.34 -31.31 29.54
CA CYS A 39 16.83 -31.81 30.83
C CYS A 39 15.30 -31.92 30.64
N CYS A 40 14.67 -33.10 30.56
CA CYS A 40 14.50 -34.13 31.60
C CYS A 40 14.02 -33.55 32.93
N TYR A 41 12.68 -33.56 33.08
CA TYR A 41 11.97 -33.53 34.35
C TYR A 41 12.07 -34.93 34.98
N CYS A 42 12.59 -35.01 36.20
CA CYS A 42 12.40 -36.15 37.10
C CYS A 42 11.90 -35.65 38.46
N GLU A 43 10.93 -36.40 38.98
CA GLU A 43 10.22 -36.28 40.25
C GLU A 43 11.12 -36.41 41.49
N PHE A 44 10.68 -35.88 42.64
CA PHE A 44 10.56 -36.59 43.94
C PHE A 44 10.00 -35.63 45.05
N PRO A 45 9.57 -36.10 46.24
CA PRO A 45 8.18 -35.93 46.67
C PRO A 45 7.99 -35.18 48.02
N SER A 46 6.72 -34.81 48.27
CA SER A 46 6.00 -34.68 49.54
C SER A 46 6.77 -34.38 50.86
N THR A 47 6.46 -33.23 51.45
CA THR A 47 6.21 -33.13 52.90
C THR A 47 5.15 -32.05 53.20
N SER A 48 4.15 -32.48 53.94
CA SER A 48 3.05 -31.73 54.52
C SER A 48 3.50 -30.81 55.65
N ALA A 49 3.06 -29.55 55.66
CA ALA A 49 2.91 -28.77 56.89
C ALA A 49 1.83 -27.70 56.73
N SER A 50 0.83 -27.78 57.58
CA SER A 50 -0.30 -26.89 57.76
C SER A 50 0.04 -25.73 58.69
N SER A 51 -0.10 -24.49 58.23
CA SER A 51 -0.39 -23.32 59.09
C SER A 51 -0.76 -22.09 58.25
N SER A 52 -2.02 -21.68 58.34
CA SER A 52 -2.53 -20.33 58.04
C SER A 52 -2.30 -19.40 59.25
N PRO A 53 -2.65 -18.10 59.24
CA PRO A 53 -2.72 -17.09 58.16
C PRO A 53 -2.05 -15.75 58.56
N THR A 54 -1.41 -15.02 57.65
CA THR A 54 -1.34 -13.55 57.73
C THR A 54 -1.17 -12.97 56.33
N SER A 55 -2.17 -12.21 55.91
CA SER A 55 -2.29 -11.49 54.65
C SER A 55 -1.19 -10.45 54.46
N PRO A 56 -0.32 -10.57 53.44
CA PRO A 56 0.38 -9.43 52.89
C PRO A 56 -0.50 -8.80 51.79
N SER A 57 -0.74 -7.51 51.96
CA SER A 57 -1.29 -6.56 50.99
C SER A 57 -1.14 -7.01 49.53
N SER A 58 -2.28 -7.14 48.85
CA SER A 58 -2.39 -7.36 47.41
C SER A 58 -1.44 -6.42 46.66
N PRO A 59 -0.47 -6.93 45.87
CA PRO A 59 0.28 -6.07 44.97
C PRO A 59 -0.74 -5.54 43.98
N THR A 60 -0.94 -4.22 44.02
CA THR A 60 -1.71 -3.47 43.04
C THR A 60 -1.11 -3.84 41.69
N LYS A 61 -1.79 -4.71 40.94
CA LYS A 61 -1.45 -5.00 39.56
C LYS A 61 -1.65 -3.68 38.84
N MET A 62 -0.59 -2.88 38.75
CA MET A 62 -0.49 -1.80 37.78
C MET A 62 -0.55 -2.49 36.43
N ALA A 63 -1.77 -2.70 35.96
CA ALA A 63 -2.06 -3.12 34.61
C ALA A 63 -1.44 -2.04 33.73
N PHE A 64 -0.29 -2.37 33.16
CA PHE A 64 0.40 -1.53 32.19
C PHE A 64 -0.55 -1.37 31.00
N LEU A 65 -1.35 -0.29 31.05
CA LEU A 65 -2.55 -0.06 30.25
C LEU A 65 -2.28 0.16 28.74
N GLY A 66 -1.03 -0.05 28.29
CA GLY A 66 -0.59 0.28 26.94
C GLY A 66 -0.24 -0.91 26.03
N LEU A 67 -0.07 -2.13 26.54
CA LEU A 67 0.46 -3.25 25.73
C LEU A 67 -0.58 -4.30 25.28
N SER A 68 -1.80 -4.26 25.82
CA SER A 68 -2.88 -5.17 25.36
C SER A 68 -3.37 -4.87 23.94
N VAL A 69 -3.05 -3.69 23.40
CA VAL A 69 -3.39 -3.26 22.03
C VAL A 69 -2.67 -4.11 20.96
N PHE A 70 -1.52 -4.72 21.29
CA PHE A 70 -0.72 -5.52 20.35
C PHE A 70 -1.00 -7.03 20.38
N ARG A 71 -2.09 -7.46 21.04
CA ARG A 71 -2.38 -8.90 21.23
C ARG A 71 -2.83 -9.61 19.95
N ASP A 72 -3.33 -8.87 18.96
CA ASP A 72 -3.78 -9.39 17.66
C ASP A 72 -3.10 -8.63 16.53
N ALA A 73 -2.63 -9.35 15.51
CA ALA A 73 -2.04 -8.78 14.30
C ALA A 73 -2.97 -7.79 13.60
N LYS A 74 -4.30 -8.03 13.66
CA LYS A 74 -5.29 -7.09 13.14
C LYS A 74 -5.28 -5.77 13.90
N SER A 75 -5.26 -5.82 15.23
CA SER A 75 -5.22 -4.64 16.11
C SER A 75 -3.93 -3.86 15.90
N THR A 76 -2.79 -4.55 15.82
CA THR A 76 -1.49 -3.95 15.50
C THR A 76 -1.51 -3.26 14.13
N CYS A 77 -2.06 -3.91 13.10
CA CYS A 77 -2.16 -3.32 11.76
C CYS A 77 -3.04 -2.07 11.73
N MET A 78 -4.20 -2.10 12.40
CA MET A 78 -5.08 -0.94 12.52
C MET A 78 -4.41 0.20 13.28
N PHE A 79 -3.68 -0.09 14.36
CA PHE A 79 -2.94 0.91 15.13
C PHE A 79 -1.83 1.54 14.30
N VAL A 80 -0.99 0.75 13.63
CA VAL A 80 0.06 1.24 12.74
C VAL A 80 -0.54 2.07 11.59
N GLY A 81 -1.63 1.59 10.99
CA GLY A 81 -2.36 2.33 9.95
C GLY A 81 -2.88 3.68 10.45
N LEU A 82 -3.45 3.74 11.67
CA LEU A 82 -3.91 4.99 12.27
C LEU A 82 -2.75 5.95 12.54
N VAL A 83 -1.63 5.46 13.11
CA VAL A 83 -0.43 6.27 13.34
C VAL A 83 0.11 6.83 12.02
N LEU A 84 0.17 6.02 10.96
CA LEU A 84 0.63 6.45 9.63
C LEU A 84 -0.31 7.49 9.01
N ILE A 85 -1.63 7.29 9.12
CA ILE A 85 -2.61 8.27 8.62
C ILE A 85 -2.47 9.58 9.39
N THR A 86 -2.35 9.54 10.72
CA THR A 86 -2.14 10.75 11.54
C THR A 86 -0.84 11.45 11.15
N TYR A 87 0.24 10.69 10.95
CA TYR A 87 1.52 11.24 10.48
C TYR A 87 1.36 11.95 9.13
N TYR A 88 0.75 11.31 8.13
CA TYR A 88 0.54 11.92 6.82
C TYR A 88 -0.35 13.16 6.88
N LEU A 89 -1.41 13.15 7.70
CA LEU A 89 -2.27 14.32 7.89
C LEU A 89 -1.50 15.50 8.50
N ILE A 90 -0.68 15.27 9.53
CA ILE A 90 0.13 16.31 10.16
C ILE A 90 1.14 16.87 9.15
N MET A 91 1.83 16.00 8.41
CA MET A 91 2.81 16.42 7.41
C MET A 91 2.15 17.24 6.28
N ASP A 92 0.96 16.86 5.82
CA ASP A 92 0.20 17.63 4.83
C ASP A 92 -0.23 18.99 5.37
N ILE A 93 -0.69 19.08 6.62
CA ILE A 93 -0.99 20.38 7.24
C ILE A 93 0.24 21.28 7.21
N ILE A 94 1.41 20.75 7.59
CA ILE A 94 2.67 21.52 7.58
C ILE A 94 3.05 21.93 6.14
N LEU A 95 2.96 21.01 5.18
CA LEU A 95 3.25 21.27 3.76
C LEU A 95 2.37 22.39 3.22
N PHE A 96 1.06 22.32 3.42
CA PHE A 96 0.13 23.32 2.92
C PHE A 96 0.20 24.64 3.71
N MET A 97 0.56 24.62 4.99
CA MET A 97 0.88 25.83 5.74
C MET A 97 2.10 26.54 5.19
N ARG A 98 3.16 25.80 4.84
CA ARG A 98 4.34 26.36 4.19
C ARG A 98 4.01 26.88 2.80
N PHE A 99 3.30 26.10 1.99
CA PHE A 99 2.88 26.46 0.64
C PHE A 99 2.18 27.83 0.62
N ARG A 100 1.26 28.08 1.56
CA ARG A 100 0.53 29.36 1.70
C ARG A 100 1.40 30.61 1.85
N THR A 101 2.67 30.46 2.22
CA THR A 101 3.58 31.57 2.51
C THR A 101 4.64 31.78 1.43
N VAL A 102 4.65 30.94 0.39
CA VAL A 102 5.76 30.80 -0.55
C VAL A 102 5.32 31.14 -1.96
N ASP A 103 6.17 31.85 -2.68
CA ASP A 103 6.05 31.96 -4.13
C ASP A 103 6.72 30.75 -4.79
N ILE A 104 5.93 29.87 -5.42
CA ILE A 104 6.43 28.66 -6.09
C ILE A 104 7.47 29.01 -7.16
N VAL A 105 7.33 30.15 -7.84
CA VAL A 105 8.25 30.55 -8.93
C VAL A 105 9.67 30.71 -8.39
N GLU A 106 9.81 31.28 -7.20
CA GLU A 106 11.10 31.48 -6.54
C GLU A 106 11.58 30.22 -5.81
N ASP A 107 10.68 29.52 -5.11
CA ASP A 107 11.05 28.37 -4.28
C ASP A 107 11.46 27.17 -5.13
N SER A 108 10.86 26.98 -6.31
CA SER A 108 11.19 25.85 -7.20
C SER A 108 12.57 25.92 -7.87
N LYS A 109 13.36 26.97 -7.61
CA LYS A 109 14.74 27.11 -8.07
C LYS A 109 15.66 26.15 -7.32
N PRO A 110 16.80 25.73 -7.92
CA PRO A 110 17.78 24.88 -7.25
C PRO A 110 18.28 25.50 -5.94
N GLY A 111 18.46 24.65 -4.94
CA GLY A 111 19.03 25.07 -3.66
C GLY A 111 20.55 25.26 -3.75
N PRO A 112 21.14 26.00 -2.78
CA PRO A 112 22.57 25.94 -2.51
C PRO A 112 23.05 24.49 -2.35
N PRO A 113 24.31 24.19 -2.73
CA PRO A 113 24.87 22.84 -2.60
C PRO A 113 25.09 22.41 -1.15
N ASP A 114 25.08 23.34 -0.19
CA ASP A 114 25.22 23.11 1.25
C ASP A 114 23.86 23.08 1.98
N GLU A 115 22.74 23.23 1.27
CA GLU A 115 21.41 23.17 1.88
C GLU A 115 21.01 21.72 2.18
N VAL A 116 20.57 21.47 3.42
CA VAL A 116 20.05 20.16 3.84
C VAL A 116 18.66 19.94 3.24
N TYR A 117 18.45 18.78 2.62
CA TYR A 117 17.16 18.41 2.05
C TYR A 117 16.03 18.49 3.09
N SER A 118 14.90 19.08 2.69
CA SER A 118 13.65 19.06 3.46
C SER A 118 12.47 18.85 2.52
N PRO A 119 11.47 18.02 2.89
CA PRO A 119 10.27 17.81 2.06
C PRO A 119 9.36 19.05 1.99
N PHE A 120 9.70 20.11 2.72
CA PHE A 120 8.94 21.37 2.80
C PHE A 120 9.68 22.56 2.17
N THR A 121 10.87 22.36 1.60
CA THR A 121 11.63 23.37 0.86
C THR A 121 11.65 23.02 -0.62
N HIS A 122 12.00 24.00 -1.45
CA HIS A 122 12.06 23.84 -2.90
C HIS A 122 10.77 23.29 -3.52
N LEU A 123 9.64 23.81 -3.06
CA LEU A 123 8.32 23.36 -3.47
C LEU A 123 8.13 23.60 -4.97
N SER A 124 7.80 22.53 -5.68
CA SER A 124 7.37 22.56 -7.07
C SER A 124 5.93 22.06 -7.20
N VAL A 125 5.27 22.36 -8.31
CA VAL A 125 3.95 21.78 -8.62
C VAL A 125 4.02 20.25 -8.56
N LYS A 126 5.09 19.65 -9.10
CA LYS A 126 5.32 18.21 -9.02
C LYS A 126 5.40 17.73 -7.56
N ALA A 127 6.20 18.40 -6.72
CA ALA A 127 6.36 18.02 -5.31
C ALA A 127 5.06 18.16 -4.51
N LEU A 128 4.25 19.19 -4.79
CA LEU A 128 2.95 19.41 -4.14
C LEU A 128 1.90 18.35 -4.54
N MET A 129 2.01 17.80 -5.76
CA MET A 129 1.09 16.79 -6.29
C MET A 129 1.53 15.34 -6.04
N ASN A 130 2.78 15.14 -5.62
CA ASN A 130 3.38 13.83 -5.37
C ASN A 130 2.70 13.11 -4.20
N ASP A 131 2.58 11.78 -4.21
CA ASP A 131 1.89 11.06 -3.13
C ASP A 131 2.58 11.17 -1.76
N HIS A 132 1.82 10.88 -0.69
CA HIS A 132 2.28 11.02 0.70
C HIS A 132 3.49 10.15 1.03
N THR A 133 3.50 8.90 0.56
CA THR A 133 4.57 7.96 0.88
C THR A 133 5.82 8.36 0.13
N SER A 134 5.69 8.73 -1.15
CA SER A 134 6.80 9.24 -1.94
C SER A 134 7.38 10.52 -1.37
N GLN A 135 6.55 11.51 -1.06
CA GLN A 135 6.99 12.82 -0.58
C GLN A 135 7.61 12.81 0.82
N TYR A 136 7.09 12.03 1.76
CA TYR A 136 7.51 12.11 3.17
C TYR A 136 8.38 10.96 3.66
N VAL A 137 8.39 9.84 2.94
CA VAL A 137 9.15 8.65 3.36
C VAL A 137 10.20 8.32 2.34
N ILE A 138 9.80 8.07 1.09
CA ILE A 138 10.71 7.52 0.08
C ILE A 138 11.73 8.56 -0.38
N SER A 139 11.29 9.70 -0.91
CA SER A 139 12.20 10.74 -1.40
C SER A 139 13.14 11.27 -0.30
N PRO A 140 12.67 11.60 0.92
CA PRO A 140 13.57 12.01 1.99
C PRO A 140 14.59 10.92 2.35
N SER A 141 14.17 9.65 2.40
CA SER A 141 15.11 8.56 2.71
C SER A 141 16.17 8.36 1.62
N ALA A 142 15.82 8.55 0.35
CA ALA A 142 16.75 8.46 -0.78
C ALA A 142 17.75 9.64 -0.78
N GLU A 143 17.28 10.85 -0.51
CA GLU A 143 18.12 12.06 -0.41
C GLU A 143 19.08 11.98 0.78
N TYR A 144 18.59 11.59 1.96
CA TYR A 144 19.44 11.41 3.14
C TYR A 144 20.44 10.26 2.94
N PHE A 145 20.06 9.20 2.24
CA PHE A 145 21.00 8.12 1.92
C PHE A 145 22.17 8.64 1.06
N ASP A 146 21.90 9.40 0.00
CA ASP A 146 22.95 10.00 -0.83
C ASP A 146 23.80 11.00 -0.04
N MET A 147 23.17 11.85 0.77
CA MET A 147 23.86 12.84 1.60
C MET A 147 24.80 12.20 2.64
N ILE A 148 24.40 11.10 3.28
CA ILE A 148 25.19 10.43 4.32
C ILE A 148 26.31 9.58 3.72
N THR A 149 26.01 8.86 2.64
CA THR A 149 26.94 7.89 2.05
C THR A 149 27.80 8.47 0.93
N HIS A 150 27.42 9.66 0.43
CA HIS A 150 27.97 10.26 -0.79
C HIS A 150 27.94 9.29 -1.97
N PHE A 151 26.88 8.48 -2.09
CA PHE A 151 26.81 7.39 -3.05
C PHE A 151 27.03 7.86 -4.48
N SER A 152 26.39 8.96 -4.88
CA SER A 152 26.46 9.56 -6.21
C SER A 152 27.87 9.98 -6.62
N THR A 153 28.73 10.35 -5.65
CA THR A 153 30.12 10.77 -5.90
C THR A 153 31.10 9.61 -5.77
N VAL A 154 30.92 8.73 -4.78
CA VAL A 154 31.76 7.55 -4.52
C VAL A 154 31.59 6.50 -5.62
N PHE A 155 30.36 6.25 -6.04
CA PHE A 155 29.99 5.27 -7.05
C PHE A 155 29.59 5.94 -8.36
N SER A 156 30.40 6.88 -8.86
CA SER A 156 30.15 7.62 -10.10
C SER A 156 30.00 6.75 -11.35
N PHE A 157 30.46 5.49 -11.32
CA PHE A 157 30.25 4.52 -12.40
C PHE A 157 28.81 3.97 -12.46
N ILE A 158 28.04 4.08 -11.37
CA ILE A 158 26.64 3.65 -11.34
C ILE A 158 25.79 4.80 -11.87
N THR A 159 25.38 4.67 -13.14
CA THR A 159 24.51 5.66 -13.79
C THR A 159 23.06 5.52 -13.32
N PRO A 160 22.26 6.60 -13.35
CA PRO A 160 20.82 6.55 -13.08
C PRO A 160 20.12 5.45 -13.89
N ASN A 161 20.44 5.30 -15.18
CA ASN A 161 19.87 4.26 -16.03
C ASN A 161 20.12 2.83 -15.51
N VAL A 162 21.27 2.55 -14.89
CA VAL A 162 21.56 1.23 -14.30
C VAL A 162 20.67 0.98 -13.10
N ILE A 163 20.41 2.01 -12.29
CA ILE A 163 19.43 1.95 -11.20
C ILE A 163 18.03 1.72 -11.79
N SER A 164 17.69 2.39 -12.89
CA SER A 164 16.41 2.22 -13.58
C SER A 164 16.16 0.76 -14.01
N PHE A 165 17.15 0.14 -14.66
CA PHE A 165 17.10 -1.27 -15.02
C PHE A 165 17.04 -2.21 -13.81
N THR A 166 17.71 -1.86 -12.71
CA THR A 166 17.73 -2.67 -11.49
C THR A 166 16.35 -2.71 -10.84
N HIS A 167 15.69 -1.55 -10.71
CA HIS A 167 14.35 -1.52 -10.12
C HIS A 167 13.31 -2.16 -11.06
N LEU A 168 13.47 -2.08 -12.39
CA LEU A 168 12.67 -2.85 -13.33
C LEU A 168 12.78 -4.36 -13.09
N PHE A 169 14.01 -4.88 -12.91
CA PHE A 169 14.24 -6.29 -12.58
C PHE A 169 13.57 -6.69 -11.25
N LEU A 170 13.66 -5.84 -10.23
CA LEU A 170 12.97 -6.08 -8.96
C LEU A 170 11.44 -6.08 -9.11
N GLY A 171 10.89 -5.25 -10.01
CA GLY A 171 9.47 -5.29 -10.37
C GLY A 171 9.04 -6.65 -10.94
N LEU A 172 9.86 -7.24 -11.81
CA LEU A 172 9.62 -8.59 -12.34
C LEU A 172 9.69 -9.66 -11.24
N VAL A 173 10.72 -9.61 -10.40
CA VAL A 173 10.87 -10.55 -9.28
C VAL A 173 9.68 -10.43 -8.32
N SER A 174 9.30 -9.21 -7.95
CA SER A 174 8.13 -8.95 -7.12
C SER A 174 6.85 -9.53 -7.72
N GLY A 175 6.57 -9.27 -9.00
CA GLY A 175 5.40 -9.81 -9.68
C GLY A 175 5.35 -11.34 -9.65
N LYS A 176 6.50 -12.01 -9.78
CA LYS A 176 6.60 -13.48 -9.64
C LYS A 176 6.26 -13.96 -8.22
N PHE A 177 6.74 -13.28 -7.18
CA PHE A 177 6.41 -13.60 -5.79
C PHE A 177 4.93 -13.35 -5.48
N VAL A 178 4.37 -12.26 -6.00
CA VAL A 178 2.93 -11.94 -5.87
C VAL A 178 2.05 -12.99 -6.54
N ALA A 179 2.52 -13.64 -7.60
CA ALA A 179 1.82 -14.75 -8.27
C ALA A 179 1.83 -16.08 -7.49
N SER A 180 2.49 -16.15 -6.32
CA SER A 180 2.53 -17.35 -5.47
C SER A 180 1.21 -17.54 -4.70
N GLU A 181 0.89 -18.80 -4.40
CA GLU A 181 -0.29 -19.16 -3.60
C GLU A 181 -0.07 -19.00 -2.10
N HIS A 182 1.19 -18.99 -1.67
CA HIS A 182 1.54 -18.77 -0.27
C HIS A 182 1.48 -17.28 0.07
N LEU A 183 0.79 -16.96 1.16
CA LEU A 183 0.67 -15.58 1.64
C LEU A 183 2.04 -14.98 2.01
N HIS A 184 2.93 -15.80 2.56
CA HIS A 184 4.30 -15.37 2.90
C HIS A 184 5.06 -14.86 1.67
N ASP A 185 5.05 -15.62 0.58
CA ASP A 185 5.72 -15.25 -0.66
C ASP A 185 5.14 -13.95 -1.24
N ARG A 186 3.81 -13.78 -1.20
CA ARG A 186 3.17 -12.53 -1.65
C ARG A 186 3.63 -11.34 -0.83
N ARG A 187 3.77 -11.49 0.50
CA ARG A 187 4.28 -10.44 1.39
C ARG A 187 5.73 -10.11 1.10
N VAL A 188 6.57 -11.11 0.85
CA VAL A 188 7.96 -10.89 0.38
C VAL A 188 7.95 -10.14 -0.96
N GLY A 189 7.06 -10.50 -1.89
CA GLY A 189 6.86 -9.79 -3.14
C GLY A 189 6.53 -8.31 -2.96
N VAL A 190 5.66 -7.97 -2.00
CA VAL A 190 5.34 -6.58 -1.65
C VAL A 190 6.57 -5.84 -1.11
N LEU A 191 7.36 -6.46 -0.24
CA LEU A 191 8.60 -5.86 0.27
C LEU A 191 9.60 -5.59 -0.85
N ILE A 192 9.77 -6.53 -1.79
CA ILE A 192 10.62 -6.34 -2.98
C ILE A 192 10.09 -5.20 -3.84
N PHE A 193 8.77 -5.08 -4.00
CA PHE A 193 8.17 -3.97 -4.74
C PHE A 193 8.44 -2.62 -4.06
N GLN A 194 8.41 -2.58 -2.72
CA GLN A 194 8.69 -1.36 -1.99
C GLN A 194 10.15 -0.93 -2.14
N VAL A 195 11.09 -1.88 -2.14
CA VAL A 195 12.51 -1.61 -2.45
C VAL A 195 12.65 -1.09 -3.88
N ARG A 196 11.88 -1.66 -4.83
CA ARG A 196 11.81 -1.15 -6.21
C ARG A 196 11.34 0.31 -6.25
N THR A 197 10.28 0.69 -5.52
CA THR A 197 9.80 2.08 -5.49
C THR A 197 10.81 3.01 -4.84
N TRP A 198 11.58 2.52 -3.85
CA TRP A 198 12.67 3.29 -3.27
C TRP A 198 13.81 3.57 -4.27
N LEU A 199 14.19 2.56 -5.06
CA LEU A 199 15.21 2.70 -6.10
C LEU A 199 14.78 3.60 -7.27
N ASP A 200 13.50 3.54 -7.64
CA ASP A 200 12.87 4.47 -8.59
C ASP A 200 13.08 5.93 -8.13
N ALA A 201 12.73 6.27 -6.88
CA ALA A 201 13.02 7.62 -6.37
C ALA A 201 14.52 7.95 -6.30
N PHE A 202 15.37 6.95 -6.05
CA PHE A 202 16.82 7.12 -5.87
C PHE A 202 17.55 7.44 -7.18
N ASP A 203 17.09 6.92 -8.32
CA ASP A 203 17.75 7.23 -9.60
C ASP A 203 17.70 8.72 -9.95
N GLY A 204 16.60 9.39 -9.59
CA GLY A 204 16.40 10.82 -9.73
C GLY A 204 17.28 11.63 -8.79
N VAL A 205 17.55 11.13 -7.58
CA VAL A 205 18.50 11.74 -6.62
C VAL A 205 19.91 11.70 -7.20
N VAL A 206 20.33 10.52 -7.67
CA VAL A 206 21.65 10.34 -8.30
C VAL A 206 21.81 11.23 -9.54
N TYR A 207 20.76 11.32 -10.37
CA TYR A 207 20.76 12.21 -11.54
C TYR A 207 20.91 13.69 -11.15
N ARG A 208 20.18 14.17 -10.13
CA ARG A 208 20.26 15.57 -9.67
C ARG A 208 21.63 15.91 -9.11
N SER A 209 22.21 15.00 -8.32
CA SER A 209 23.57 15.15 -7.78
C SER A 209 24.60 15.24 -8.90
N GLN A 210 24.52 14.36 -9.91
CA GLN A 210 25.47 14.33 -11.02
C GLN A 210 25.30 15.48 -12.04
N SER A 211 24.10 16.05 -12.14
CA SER A 211 23.79 17.14 -13.09
C SER A 211 23.88 18.55 -12.49
N ASN A 212 24.30 18.69 -11.22
CA ASN A 212 24.32 19.95 -10.46
C ASN A 212 22.94 20.65 -10.38
N THR A 213 21.84 19.90 -10.47
CA THR A 213 20.47 20.41 -10.29
C THR A 213 19.94 20.08 -8.91
N HIS A 214 20.76 20.38 -7.89
CA HIS A 214 20.48 20.05 -6.49
C HIS A 214 19.13 20.62 -6.04
N LEU A 215 18.31 19.76 -5.42
CA LEU A 215 16.97 20.09 -4.90
C LEU A 215 15.97 20.63 -5.94
N GLN A 216 16.26 20.51 -7.24
CA GLN A 216 15.34 20.93 -8.29
C GLN A 216 14.37 19.79 -8.66
N PHE A 217 13.15 19.81 -8.12
CA PHE A 217 12.12 18.79 -8.39
C PHE A 217 11.35 19.04 -9.69
N GLN A 218 12.08 19.26 -10.79
CA GLN A 218 11.55 19.49 -12.14
C GLN A 218 11.95 18.33 -13.04
N SER A 219 10.98 17.75 -13.77
CA SER A 219 11.29 16.73 -14.78
C SER A 219 11.84 17.38 -16.05
N VAL A 220 13.05 16.98 -16.46
CA VAL A 220 13.64 17.36 -17.75
C VAL A 220 13.17 16.37 -18.81
N ARG A 221 11.95 16.61 -19.33
CA ARG A 221 11.21 15.69 -20.24
C ARG A 221 11.89 15.38 -21.58
N ASN A 222 12.97 16.07 -21.94
CA ASN A 222 13.67 15.91 -23.21
C ASN A 222 14.98 15.09 -23.11
N THR A 223 15.19 14.39 -21.99
CA THR A 223 16.39 13.57 -21.77
C THR A 223 16.08 12.09 -21.96
N THR A 224 17.05 11.33 -22.47
CA THR A 224 16.92 9.87 -22.62
C THR A 224 16.66 9.17 -21.29
N GLY A 225 17.26 9.67 -20.20
CA GLY A 225 17.05 9.16 -18.84
C GLY A 225 15.59 9.21 -18.42
N TYR A 226 14.90 10.33 -18.66
CA TYR A 226 13.47 10.47 -18.33
C TYR A 226 12.58 9.42 -19.03
N TYR A 227 12.85 9.14 -20.31
CA TYR A 227 12.10 8.13 -21.04
C TYR A 227 12.40 6.71 -20.55
N VAL A 228 13.65 6.42 -20.21
CA VAL A 228 14.05 5.11 -19.66
C VAL A 228 13.39 4.87 -18.31
N ASP A 229 13.50 5.83 -17.39
CA ASP A 229 12.87 5.82 -16.07
C ASP A 229 11.36 5.58 -16.19
N THR A 230 10.63 6.49 -16.87
CA THR A 230 9.18 6.39 -17.07
C THR A 230 8.74 5.04 -17.66
N THR A 231 9.53 4.49 -18.58
CA THR A 231 9.25 3.19 -19.20
C THR A 231 9.48 2.03 -18.23
N CYS A 232 10.61 2.04 -17.52
CA CYS A 232 10.91 1.07 -16.46
C CYS A 232 9.80 1.09 -15.41
N ASP A 233 9.29 2.27 -15.12
CA ASP A 233 8.28 2.50 -14.11
C ASP A 233 6.92 1.89 -14.47
N ALA A 234 6.48 2.17 -15.69
CA ALA A 234 5.26 1.61 -16.26
C ALA A 234 5.35 0.08 -16.36
N LEU A 235 6.48 -0.46 -16.83
CA LEU A 235 6.68 -1.90 -16.94
C LEU A 235 6.69 -2.59 -15.57
N GLY A 236 7.29 -1.97 -14.55
CA GLY A 236 7.23 -2.47 -13.18
C GLY A 236 5.79 -2.60 -12.66
N GLY A 237 4.94 -1.61 -12.93
CA GLY A 237 3.51 -1.67 -12.63
C GLY A 237 2.77 -2.76 -13.41
N VAL A 238 3.12 -2.96 -14.69
CA VAL A 238 2.56 -4.04 -15.53
C VAL A 238 2.93 -5.41 -14.97
N PHE A 239 4.17 -5.62 -14.52
CA PHE A 239 4.59 -6.88 -13.90
C PHE A 239 3.82 -7.19 -12.61
N LEU A 240 3.54 -6.18 -11.79
CA LEU A 240 2.69 -6.34 -10.61
C LEU A 240 1.26 -6.75 -10.99
N CYS A 241 0.66 -6.08 -11.99
CA CYS A 241 -0.66 -6.43 -12.50
C CYS A 241 -0.72 -7.88 -13.03
N PHE A 242 0.31 -8.33 -13.76
CA PHE A 242 0.41 -9.73 -14.18
C PHE A 242 0.54 -10.68 -12.99
N GLY A 243 1.34 -10.32 -11.97
CA GLY A 243 1.45 -11.09 -10.74
C GLY A 243 0.09 -11.31 -10.06
N ILE A 244 -0.69 -10.24 -9.94
CA ILE A 244 -2.07 -10.26 -9.42
C ILE A 244 -2.98 -11.15 -10.28
N LEU A 245 -2.91 -11.00 -11.60
CA LEU A 245 -3.72 -11.79 -12.54
C LEU A 245 -3.45 -13.29 -12.40
N PHE A 246 -2.19 -13.70 -12.42
CA PHE A 246 -1.80 -15.10 -12.29
C PHE A 246 -2.18 -15.67 -10.92
N TYR A 247 -2.04 -14.87 -9.85
CA TYR A 247 -2.53 -15.26 -8.53
C TYR A 247 -4.03 -15.55 -8.53
N LEU A 248 -4.85 -14.65 -9.06
CA LEU A 248 -6.30 -14.81 -9.07
C LEU A 248 -6.75 -15.97 -9.96
N TRP A 249 -6.10 -16.19 -11.09
CA TRP A 249 -6.37 -17.36 -11.94
C TRP A 249 -6.10 -18.69 -11.22
N LYS A 250 -5.03 -18.76 -10.41
CA LYS A 250 -4.73 -19.94 -9.60
C LYS A 250 -5.72 -20.11 -8.45
N ARG A 251 -6.09 -19.01 -7.78
CA ARG A 251 -7.02 -19.00 -6.64
C ARG A 251 -8.41 -19.49 -7.03
N PHE A 252 -8.91 -19.11 -8.21
CA PHE A 252 -10.24 -19.46 -8.69
C PHE A 252 -10.24 -20.61 -9.73
N ASP A 253 -9.18 -21.43 -9.79
CA ASP A 253 -9.12 -22.53 -10.76
C ASP A 253 -10.13 -23.65 -10.39
N PRO A 254 -11.08 -24.01 -11.28
CA PRO A 254 -12.10 -25.00 -11.00
C PRO A 254 -11.57 -26.41 -10.74
N TYR A 255 -10.40 -26.76 -11.29
CA TYR A 255 -9.86 -28.12 -11.15
C TYR A 255 -9.41 -28.43 -9.72
N LYS A 256 -9.00 -27.42 -8.93
CA LYS A 256 -8.62 -27.59 -7.52
C LYS A 256 -9.81 -27.88 -6.61
N ALA A 257 -10.96 -27.30 -6.93
CA ALA A 257 -12.15 -27.49 -6.11
C ALA A 257 -12.91 -28.80 -6.45
N GLY A 258 -12.68 -29.37 -7.64
CA GLY A 258 -13.20 -30.70 -8.02
C GLY A 258 -12.38 -31.89 -7.49
N SER A 259 -11.14 -31.66 -7.02
CA SER A 259 -10.23 -32.72 -6.56
C SER A 259 -9.96 -32.71 -5.04
N GLY A 260 -10.56 -31.78 -4.30
CA GLY A 260 -10.39 -31.58 -2.85
C GLY A 260 -11.43 -32.23 -1.94
N GLY A 261 -12.14 -33.27 -2.38
CA GLY A 261 -13.09 -34.03 -1.55
C GLY A 261 -12.45 -34.99 -0.53
N SER A 262 -11.13 -35.09 -0.47
CA SER A 262 -10.42 -35.92 0.52
C SER A 262 -8.95 -35.55 0.61
N ALA A 263 -8.61 -34.60 1.47
CA ALA A 263 -7.33 -34.57 2.20
C ALA A 263 -7.28 -33.34 3.11
N GLY A 264 -7.16 -33.56 4.43
CA GLY A 264 -6.68 -32.54 5.35
C GLY A 264 -7.61 -32.25 6.52
N GLU A 265 -7.64 -33.16 7.47
CA GLU A 265 -8.06 -32.92 8.85
C GLU A 265 -7.54 -31.58 9.41
N SER A 266 -8.44 -30.84 10.05
CA SER A 266 -8.12 -30.10 11.26
C SER A 266 -9.23 -30.38 12.27
N LEU A 267 -9.16 -31.58 12.85
CA LEU A 267 -9.82 -31.95 14.09
C LEU A 267 -9.24 -31.09 15.22
N LEU A 268 -10.00 -30.08 15.64
CA LEU A 268 -9.96 -29.60 17.01
C LEU A 268 -11.33 -29.87 17.63
N PRO A 269 -11.43 -30.69 18.70
CA PRO A 269 -12.68 -30.81 19.43
C PRO A 269 -12.88 -29.53 20.26
N VAL A 270 -13.83 -28.70 19.85
CA VAL A 270 -14.40 -27.69 20.74
C VAL A 270 -15.24 -28.44 21.77
N TRP A 271 -14.75 -28.49 23.00
CA TRP A 271 -15.53 -28.83 24.18
C TRP A 271 -16.67 -27.82 24.32
N GLY A 272 -17.90 -28.26 24.03
CA GLY A 272 -19.13 -27.56 24.34
C GLY A 272 -19.82 -28.25 25.50
N SER A 273 -19.58 -27.77 26.72
CA SER A 273 -20.36 -28.09 27.91
C SER A 273 -21.76 -27.49 27.74
N GLY A 274 -22.81 -28.30 27.90
CA GLY A 274 -24.19 -27.85 27.77
C GLY A 274 -25.17 -28.96 28.06
N GLY A 275 -25.46 -29.17 29.35
CA GLY A 275 -26.53 -30.05 29.81
C GLY A 275 -27.90 -29.57 29.34
N GLY A 276 -28.78 -30.52 29.01
CA GLY A 276 -30.14 -30.25 28.55
C GLY A 276 -30.97 -31.53 28.55
N VAL A 277 -31.54 -31.82 29.71
CA VAL A 277 -32.55 -32.86 29.99
C VAL A 277 -33.81 -32.63 29.15
N GLY A 278 -34.42 -33.69 28.60
CA GLY A 278 -35.87 -33.66 28.31
C GLY A 278 -36.43 -34.59 27.21
N LYS A 279 -36.95 -35.75 27.65
CA LYS A 279 -38.19 -36.47 27.21
C LYS A 279 -38.39 -36.76 25.71
N SER A 280 -38.33 -38.02 25.28
CA SER A 280 -39.40 -39.04 25.33
C SER A 280 -40.59 -38.76 24.40
N GLY A 281 -40.70 -39.56 23.33
CA GLY A 281 -41.83 -39.57 22.39
C GLY A 281 -41.75 -40.77 21.47
N VAL A 282 -42.38 -41.86 21.88
CA VAL A 282 -42.59 -43.13 21.16
C VAL A 282 -43.79 -42.98 20.21
N ASN A 283 -43.69 -43.53 19.00
CA ASN A 283 -44.74 -44.11 18.12
C ASN A 283 -44.18 -44.09 16.68
N GLY A 284 -44.35 -45.07 15.79
CA GLY A 284 -45.18 -46.26 15.77
C GLY A 284 -45.01 -46.92 14.38
N CYS A 285 -45.39 -48.18 14.31
CA CYS A 285 -45.15 -49.17 13.26
C CYS A 285 -45.85 -48.94 11.90
N GLY A 286 -45.40 -49.75 10.91
CA GLY A 286 -46.15 -50.20 9.72
C GLY A 286 -45.62 -49.61 8.41
N GLY A 287 -45.31 -50.34 7.34
CA GLY A 287 -45.55 -51.73 6.98
C GLY A 287 -45.78 -51.79 5.46
N VAL A 288 -45.29 -52.87 4.83
CA VAL A 288 -45.86 -53.55 3.64
C VAL A 288 -45.49 -53.05 2.21
N SER A 289 -44.76 -53.96 1.54
CA SER A 289 -44.85 -54.48 0.17
C SER A 289 -45.01 -53.60 -1.08
N GLY A 290 -44.07 -53.82 -2.01
CA GLY A 290 -44.34 -54.65 -3.19
C GLY A 290 -44.76 -53.94 -4.49
N GLY A 291 -44.05 -54.23 -5.58
CA GLY A 291 -44.52 -53.90 -6.94
C GLY A 291 -43.40 -53.74 -7.96
N LYS A 292 -42.99 -54.85 -8.57
CA LYS A 292 -42.36 -54.84 -9.90
C LYS A 292 -43.43 -54.44 -10.91
N ASP A 293 -43.07 -53.67 -11.94
CA ASP A 293 -43.47 -54.01 -13.31
C ASP A 293 -42.57 -53.36 -14.36
N VAL A 294 -42.23 -54.22 -15.32
CA VAL A 294 -41.49 -53.96 -16.54
C VAL A 294 -42.53 -53.71 -17.63
N LEU A 295 -42.40 -52.62 -18.39
CA LEU A 295 -43.00 -52.57 -19.72
C LEU A 295 -42.18 -51.72 -20.68
N LYS A 296 -41.95 -52.35 -21.83
CA LYS A 296 -41.11 -51.99 -22.96
C LYS A 296 -42.05 -51.63 -24.09
N SER A 297 -41.94 -50.45 -24.70
CA SER A 297 -42.46 -50.23 -26.05
C SER A 297 -41.64 -49.21 -26.83
N LYS A 298 -41.55 -49.49 -28.12
CA LYS A 298 -40.72 -48.90 -29.16
C LYS A 298 -41.49 -47.79 -29.90
N SER A 299 -40.70 -46.98 -30.62
CA SER A 299 -40.97 -46.32 -31.90
C SER A 299 -41.69 -44.96 -31.89
N GLY A 300 -41.17 -44.05 -32.71
CA GLY A 300 -41.83 -42.80 -33.09
C GLY A 300 -40.85 -41.69 -33.40
N VAL A 301 -40.25 -41.73 -34.58
CA VAL A 301 -39.55 -40.59 -35.21
C VAL A 301 -40.56 -39.45 -35.43
N SER A 302 -40.21 -38.23 -35.02
CA SER A 302 -40.68 -36.96 -35.62
C SER A 302 -39.80 -35.82 -35.13
N ASP A 303 -39.03 -35.24 -36.05
CA ASP A 303 -38.27 -34.01 -35.86
C ASP A 303 -39.22 -32.84 -35.57
N SER A 304 -39.02 -32.18 -34.43
CA SER A 304 -39.55 -30.85 -34.17
C SER A 304 -38.55 -30.06 -33.33
N LEU A 305 -37.98 -29.06 -33.97
CA LEU A 305 -37.07 -28.06 -33.42
C LEU A 305 -37.85 -27.20 -32.40
N VAL A 306 -37.88 -27.63 -31.13
CA VAL A 306 -38.42 -26.84 -30.02
C VAL A 306 -37.27 -26.11 -29.32
N ILE A 307 -37.21 -24.80 -29.53
CA ILE A 307 -36.42 -23.86 -28.74
C ILE A 307 -36.94 -23.94 -27.30
N THR A 308 -36.24 -24.69 -26.45
CA THR A 308 -36.55 -24.79 -25.02
C THR A 308 -35.74 -23.74 -24.28
N THR A 309 -36.37 -22.58 -24.03
CA THR A 309 -36.00 -21.67 -22.95
C THR A 309 -36.09 -22.42 -21.63
N LYS A 310 -34.94 -22.81 -21.06
CA LYS A 310 -34.87 -23.34 -19.69
C LYS A 310 -35.08 -22.20 -18.68
N SER A 311 -36.34 -21.90 -18.37
CA SER A 311 -36.76 -21.30 -17.12
C SER A 311 -36.92 -22.41 -16.07
N GLY A 312 -35.83 -22.69 -15.34
CA GLY A 312 -35.84 -23.60 -14.19
C GLY A 312 -36.15 -22.85 -12.91
N VAL A 313 -37.39 -22.98 -12.44
CA VAL A 313 -37.92 -22.47 -11.17
C VAL A 313 -37.28 -23.20 -9.97
N SER A 314 -37.03 -22.44 -8.90
CA SER A 314 -36.54 -22.85 -7.58
C SER A 314 -37.30 -24.02 -6.97
N THR A 315 -36.55 -24.95 -6.38
CA THR A 315 -37.04 -25.77 -5.26
C THR A 315 -36.12 -25.61 -4.06
N ASN A 316 -36.75 -25.43 -2.90
CA ASN A 316 -36.13 -25.21 -1.60
C ASN A 316 -35.32 -26.42 -1.15
N GLY A 317 -34.07 -26.17 -0.73
CA GLY A 317 -33.21 -27.13 -0.04
C GLY A 317 -32.45 -26.41 1.07
N HIS A 318 -32.65 -26.87 2.30
CA HIS A 318 -32.09 -26.37 3.55
C HIS A 318 -30.57 -26.17 3.56
N GLY A 319 -30.16 -25.05 4.17
CA GLY A 319 -29.25 -25.06 5.32
C GLY A 319 -27.94 -25.81 5.19
N GLY A 320 -27.00 -25.25 4.42
CA GLY A 320 -25.59 -25.55 4.53
C GLY A 320 -24.81 -24.24 4.52
N ASN A 321 -24.30 -23.82 5.68
CA ASN A 321 -23.42 -22.66 5.83
C ASN A 321 -22.01 -22.98 5.29
N GLY A 322 -21.96 -23.51 4.06
CA GLY A 322 -20.75 -23.76 3.31
C GLY A 322 -20.45 -22.51 2.50
N ARG A 323 -19.28 -21.93 2.71
CA ARG A 323 -18.72 -20.84 1.91
C ARG A 323 -18.59 -21.37 0.47
N GLY A 324 -19.64 -21.24 -0.33
CA GLY A 324 -19.67 -21.75 -1.70
C GLY A 324 -18.56 -21.09 -2.49
N ASP A 325 -17.56 -21.87 -2.89
CA ASP A 325 -16.46 -21.39 -3.72
C ASP A 325 -17.06 -20.87 -5.03
N THR A 326 -17.15 -19.55 -5.12
CA THR A 326 -17.74 -18.87 -6.26
C THR A 326 -16.72 -18.95 -7.39
N TYR A 327 -16.99 -19.76 -8.41
CA TYR A 327 -16.13 -19.86 -9.57
C TYR A 327 -16.30 -18.64 -10.46
N PHE A 328 -15.18 -17.97 -10.77
CA PHE A 328 -15.14 -16.88 -11.73
C PHE A 328 -14.44 -17.32 -13.01
N SER A 329 -14.99 -16.96 -14.17
CA SER A 329 -14.35 -17.23 -15.45
C SER A 329 -13.00 -16.52 -15.56
N LYS A 330 -11.97 -17.20 -16.10
CA LYS A 330 -10.63 -16.60 -16.32
C LYS A 330 -10.71 -15.32 -17.14
N LYS A 331 -11.66 -15.21 -18.09
CA LYS A 331 -11.93 -13.99 -18.87
C LYS A 331 -12.45 -12.83 -18.00
N TYR A 332 -13.30 -13.13 -17.03
CA TYR A 332 -13.84 -12.13 -16.11
C TYR A 332 -12.74 -11.57 -15.19
N ILE A 333 -11.90 -12.45 -14.63
CA ILE A 333 -10.74 -12.05 -13.81
C ILE A 333 -9.76 -11.22 -14.65
N PHE A 334 -9.47 -11.65 -15.88
CA PHE A 334 -8.62 -10.89 -16.79
C PHE A 334 -9.14 -9.47 -16.99
N TRP A 335 -10.43 -9.33 -17.30
CA TRP A 335 -11.03 -8.01 -17.53
C TRP A 335 -10.97 -7.11 -16.29
N LYS A 336 -11.17 -7.67 -15.09
CA LYS A 336 -11.06 -6.95 -13.81
C LYS A 336 -9.67 -6.36 -13.61
N VAL A 337 -8.64 -7.19 -13.75
CA VAL A 337 -7.25 -6.76 -13.58
C VAL A 337 -6.83 -5.81 -14.70
N PHE A 338 -7.26 -6.07 -15.94
CA PHE A 338 -6.99 -5.19 -17.09
C PHE A 338 -7.58 -3.80 -16.90
N CYS A 339 -8.85 -3.69 -16.45
CA CYS A 339 -9.45 -2.39 -16.15
C CYS A 339 -8.71 -1.63 -15.05
N PHE A 340 -8.26 -2.33 -14.00
CA PHE A 340 -7.45 -1.71 -12.95
C PHE A 340 -6.09 -1.23 -13.49
N GLY A 341 -5.40 -2.06 -14.29
CA GLY A 341 -4.16 -1.66 -14.97
C GLY A 341 -4.33 -0.46 -15.91
N LEU A 342 -5.45 -0.40 -16.63
CA LEU A 342 -5.80 0.75 -17.47
C LEU A 342 -6.03 2.02 -16.62
N ALA A 343 -6.70 1.89 -15.48
CA ALA A 343 -6.90 2.99 -14.55
C ALA A 343 -5.57 3.49 -13.97
N LEU A 344 -4.63 2.59 -13.61
CA LEU A 344 -3.28 2.97 -13.18
C LEU A 344 -2.51 3.72 -14.28
N ALA A 345 -2.53 3.21 -15.52
CA ALA A 345 -1.87 3.86 -16.64
C ALA A 345 -2.47 5.25 -16.94
N ALA A 346 -3.80 5.37 -16.88
CA ALA A 346 -4.49 6.63 -17.01
C ALA A 346 -4.14 7.61 -15.87
N ALA A 347 -4.11 7.15 -14.61
CA ALA A 347 -3.71 7.95 -13.47
C ALA A 347 -2.31 8.55 -13.65
N GLY A 348 -1.31 7.71 -13.94
CA GLY A 348 0.07 8.18 -14.13
C GLY A 348 0.19 9.14 -15.31
N LYS A 349 -0.42 8.82 -16.46
CA LYS A 349 -0.29 9.67 -17.66
C LYS A 349 -1.02 11.01 -17.54
N LEU A 350 -2.25 10.99 -17.02
CA LEU A 350 -3.05 12.21 -16.86
C LEU A 350 -2.51 13.10 -15.74
N TRP A 351 -1.96 12.50 -14.69
CA TRP A 351 -1.24 13.23 -13.65
C TRP A 351 -0.02 13.97 -14.24
N ASP A 352 0.84 13.30 -15.03
CA ASP A 352 2.02 13.96 -15.62
C ASP A 352 1.64 15.11 -16.57
N ILE A 353 0.60 14.92 -17.39
CA ILE A 353 0.06 16.01 -18.24
C ILE A 353 -0.39 17.18 -17.37
N THR A 354 -1.18 16.90 -16.33
CA THR A 354 -1.75 17.93 -15.45
C THR A 354 -0.67 18.69 -14.66
N VAL A 355 0.35 17.99 -14.15
CA VAL A 355 1.53 18.60 -13.52
C VAL A 355 2.24 19.53 -14.51
N GLY A 356 2.38 19.10 -15.77
CA GLY A 356 2.95 19.91 -16.83
C GLY A 356 2.17 21.21 -17.07
N ASP A 357 0.86 21.08 -17.24
CA ASP A 357 -0.01 22.23 -17.49
C ASP A 357 -0.05 23.20 -16.31
N PHE A 358 -0.12 22.70 -15.07
CA PHE A 358 -0.03 23.54 -13.87
C PHE A 358 1.33 24.20 -13.74
N LYS A 359 2.43 23.50 -14.04
CA LYS A 359 3.77 24.09 -14.06
C LYS A 359 3.85 25.26 -15.03
N ASP A 360 3.33 25.09 -16.25
CA ASP A 360 3.36 26.13 -17.28
C ASP A 360 2.58 27.38 -16.87
N VAL A 361 1.53 27.22 -16.06
CA VAL A 361 0.68 28.33 -15.59
C VAL A 361 1.18 28.95 -14.29
N LEU A 362 1.69 28.15 -13.35
CA LEU A 362 1.98 28.58 -11.97
C LEU A 362 3.47 28.77 -11.67
N GLN A 363 4.38 28.18 -12.46
CA GLN A 363 5.83 28.24 -12.19
C GLN A 363 6.61 29.06 -13.22
N VAL A 364 5.99 29.40 -14.35
CA VAL A 364 6.63 30.26 -15.36
C VAL A 364 6.56 31.72 -14.88
N PRO A 365 7.70 32.42 -14.74
CA PRO A 365 7.71 33.81 -14.31
C PRO A 365 6.96 34.71 -15.30
N MET A 366 6.09 35.57 -14.78
CA MET A 366 5.36 36.56 -15.57
C MET A 366 6.20 37.81 -15.82
N LYS A 367 6.06 38.43 -17.01
CA LYS A 367 6.78 39.66 -17.35
C LYS A 367 6.23 40.92 -16.66
N ASP A 368 4.92 40.94 -16.42
CA ASP A 368 4.23 42.05 -15.77
C ASP A 368 3.99 41.79 -14.28
N ALA A 369 4.25 42.80 -13.45
CA ALA A 369 4.10 42.71 -12.00
C ALA A 369 2.64 42.45 -11.58
N LYS A 370 1.68 43.03 -12.30
CA LYS A 370 0.25 42.83 -12.02
C LYS A 370 -0.18 41.39 -12.28
N THR A 371 0.23 40.81 -13.41
CA THR A 371 -0.05 39.40 -13.75
C THR A 371 0.67 38.44 -12.80
N SER A 372 1.89 38.78 -12.34
CA SER A 372 2.60 37.99 -11.33
C SER A 372 1.86 37.94 -10.00
N MET A 373 1.28 39.06 -9.54
CA MET A 373 0.46 39.09 -8.33
C MET A 373 -0.83 38.26 -8.48
N LEU A 374 -1.48 38.34 -9.65
CA LEU A 374 -2.66 37.52 -9.94
C LEU A 374 -2.31 36.03 -10.00
N GLN A 375 -1.17 35.66 -10.59
CA GLN A 375 -0.66 34.29 -10.62
C GLN A 375 -0.45 33.76 -9.19
N PHE A 376 0.16 34.58 -8.32
CA PHE A 376 0.35 34.26 -6.91
C PHE A 376 -1.00 34.03 -6.20
N GLU A 377 -1.99 34.91 -6.43
CA GLU A 377 -3.32 34.77 -5.83
C GLU A 377 -4.04 33.50 -6.31
N LEU A 378 -4.00 33.22 -7.62
CA LEU A 378 -4.59 32.03 -8.21
C LEU A 378 -3.92 30.75 -7.69
N CYS A 379 -2.60 30.74 -7.60
CA CYS A 379 -1.82 29.63 -7.05
C CYS A 379 -2.28 29.25 -5.63
N HIS A 380 -2.60 30.24 -4.82
CA HIS A 380 -3.06 30.06 -3.44
C HIS A 380 -4.58 29.95 -3.28
N SER A 381 -5.33 29.98 -4.38
CA SER A 381 -6.78 29.81 -4.32
C SER A 381 -7.16 28.44 -3.75
N SER A 382 -8.28 28.37 -3.03
CA SER A 382 -8.78 27.12 -2.46
C SER A 382 -9.02 26.03 -3.52
N THR A 383 -9.41 26.43 -4.73
CA THR A 383 -9.61 25.50 -5.86
C THR A 383 -8.29 24.89 -6.32
N THR A 384 -7.22 25.69 -6.44
CA THR A 384 -5.90 25.16 -6.79
C THR A 384 -5.42 24.17 -5.73
N VAL A 385 -5.44 24.57 -4.46
CA VAL A 385 -5.03 23.71 -3.33
C VAL A 385 -5.82 22.40 -3.32
N PHE A 386 -7.14 22.47 -3.51
CA PHE A 386 -8.00 21.29 -3.56
C PHE A 386 -7.63 20.34 -4.70
N LEU A 387 -7.39 20.87 -5.91
CA LEU A 387 -7.01 20.05 -7.06
C LEU A 387 -5.64 19.41 -6.89
N LEU A 388 -4.65 20.15 -6.38
CA LEU A 388 -3.32 19.61 -6.07
C LEU A 388 -3.43 18.46 -5.06
N TYR A 389 -4.22 18.64 -3.99
CA TYR A 389 -4.45 17.60 -2.99
C TYR A 389 -5.21 16.38 -3.54
N MET A 390 -6.21 16.58 -4.40
CA MET A 390 -6.92 15.46 -5.03
C MET A 390 -5.99 14.62 -5.91
N TRP A 391 -5.11 15.25 -6.68
CA TRP A 391 -4.10 14.52 -7.47
C TRP A 391 -3.13 13.73 -6.61
N ARG A 392 -2.78 14.26 -5.43
CA ARG A 392 -1.97 13.58 -4.41
C ARG A 392 -2.55 12.24 -3.95
N LEU A 393 -3.87 12.10 -3.98
CA LEU A 393 -4.58 10.88 -3.59
C LEU A 393 -4.75 9.88 -4.75
N PHE A 394 -4.83 10.37 -5.98
CA PHE A 394 -5.19 9.58 -7.17
C PHE A 394 -4.07 9.49 -8.21
N GLU A 395 -2.83 9.81 -7.84
CA GLU A 395 -1.65 9.58 -8.66
C GLU A 395 -1.36 8.08 -8.84
N GLY A 396 -0.76 7.70 -9.96
CA GLY A 396 -0.39 6.32 -10.27
C GLY A 396 0.44 5.63 -9.17
N GLN A 397 1.43 6.31 -8.60
CA GLN A 397 2.27 5.77 -7.51
C GLN A 397 1.46 5.55 -6.22
N ALA A 398 0.57 6.49 -5.85
CA ALA A 398 -0.34 6.31 -4.72
C ALA A 398 -1.23 5.07 -4.88
N LEU A 399 -1.79 4.88 -6.08
CA LEU A 399 -2.64 3.74 -6.39
C LEU A 399 -1.87 2.41 -6.39
N LEU A 400 -0.59 2.42 -6.78
CA LEU A 400 0.30 1.27 -6.60
C LEU A 400 0.47 0.94 -5.12
N GLN A 401 0.71 1.93 -4.26
CA GLN A 401 0.80 1.72 -2.81
C GLN A 401 -0.51 1.15 -2.24
N TYR A 402 -1.66 1.63 -2.72
CA TYR A 402 -2.96 1.13 -2.26
C TYR A 402 -3.21 -0.33 -2.62
N VAL A 403 -2.67 -0.85 -3.73
CA VAL A 403 -2.84 -2.27 -4.10
C VAL A 403 -1.86 -3.18 -3.35
N LEU A 404 -0.74 -2.67 -2.82
CA LEU A 404 0.16 -3.46 -1.99
C LEU A 404 -0.48 -3.90 -0.66
N ILE A 405 -1.30 -3.04 -0.06
CA ILE A 405 -2.03 -3.34 1.19
C ILE A 405 -2.93 -4.59 1.05
N PRO A 406 -3.88 -4.67 0.09
CA PRO A 406 -4.72 -5.84 -0.10
C PRO A 406 -3.94 -7.09 -0.52
N ILE A 407 -2.75 -6.96 -1.12
CA ILE A 407 -1.84 -8.11 -1.33
C ILE A 407 -1.35 -8.64 0.04
N MET A 408 -0.93 -7.77 0.95
CA MET A 408 -0.43 -8.15 2.29
C MET A 408 -1.46 -8.86 3.17
N ILE A 409 -2.73 -8.43 3.07
CA ILE A 409 -3.86 -8.96 3.88
C ILE A 409 -4.70 -10.02 3.16
N ASP A 410 -4.30 -10.44 1.96
CA ASP A 410 -5.01 -11.42 1.12
C ASP A 410 -6.45 -11.01 0.72
N LYS A 411 -6.65 -9.72 0.42
CA LYS A 411 -7.93 -9.10 0.03
C LYS A 411 -7.93 -8.47 -1.36
N ILE A 412 -7.09 -9.03 -2.25
CA ILE A 412 -6.91 -8.53 -3.62
C ILE A 412 -8.23 -8.54 -4.39
N TRP A 413 -9.04 -9.59 -4.25
CA TRP A 413 -10.31 -9.72 -4.97
C TRP A 413 -11.34 -8.68 -4.54
N GLU A 414 -11.52 -8.50 -3.24
CA GLU A 414 -12.42 -7.49 -2.68
C GLU A 414 -12.00 -6.07 -3.10
N PHE A 415 -10.70 -5.78 -3.08
CA PHE A 415 -10.16 -4.51 -3.54
C PHE A 415 -10.46 -4.25 -5.02
N LEU A 416 -10.15 -5.20 -5.90
CA LEU A 416 -10.40 -5.04 -7.35
C LEU A 416 -11.89 -4.87 -7.67
N ASN A 417 -12.77 -5.55 -6.93
CA ASN A 417 -14.20 -5.38 -7.11
C ASN A 417 -14.71 -4.01 -6.68
N ALA A 418 -14.13 -3.44 -5.62
CA ALA A 418 -14.48 -2.09 -5.16
C ALA A 418 -13.95 -1.00 -6.10
N THR A 419 -12.76 -1.16 -6.68
CA THR A 419 -12.05 -0.07 -7.37
C THR A 419 -12.26 0.00 -8.88
N GLN A 420 -12.55 -1.12 -9.55
CA GLN A 420 -12.47 -1.25 -11.01
C GLN A 420 -13.07 -0.09 -11.83
N TYR A 421 -14.32 0.30 -11.55
CA TYR A 421 -15.02 1.33 -12.33
C TYR A 421 -14.98 2.71 -11.67
N ILE A 422 -15.03 2.73 -10.33
CA ILE A 422 -15.02 3.95 -9.54
C ILE A 422 -13.72 4.71 -9.78
N LEU A 423 -12.59 4.00 -9.80
CA LEU A 423 -11.28 4.62 -9.92
C LEU A 423 -11.08 5.31 -11.27
N LEU A 424 -11.40 4.63 -12.38
CA LEU A 424 -11.27 5.22 -13.71
C LEU A 424 -12.17 6.45 -13.88
N PHE A 425 -13.41 6.37 -13.38
CA PHE A 425 -14.33 7.51 -13.40
C PHE A 425 -13.77 8.70 -12.62
N ILE A 426 -13.28 8.49 -11.39
CA ILE A 426 -12.69 9.55 -10.57
C ILE A 426 -11.51 10.21 -11.27
N ILE A 427 -10.58 9.42 -11.82
CA ILE A 427 -9.38 9.94 -12.51
C ILE A 427 -9.79 10.79 -13.72
N LEU A 428 -10.72 10.31 -14.54
CA LEU A 428 -11.18 11.04 -15.72
C LEU A 428 -11.92 12.33 -15.35
N SER A 429 -12.79 12.28 -14.33
CA SER A 429 -13.47 13.47 -13.81
C SER A 429 -12.49 14.49 -13.25
N LEU A 430 -11.52 14.05 -12.44
CA LEU A 430 -10.49 14.91 -11.87
C LEU A 430 -9.65 15.59 -12.97
N TYR A 431 -9.29 14.85 -14.02
CA TYR A 431 -8.60 15.39 -15.18
C TYR A 431 -9.42 16.44 -15.93
N VAL A 432 -10.69 16.16 -16.25
CA VAL A 432 -11.56 17.13 -16.94
C VAL A 432 -11.74 18.40 -16.11
N ILE A 433 -11.97 18.28 -14.80
CA ILE A 433 -12.08 19.43 -13.91
C ILE A 433 -10.78 20.24 -13.89
N SER A 434 -9.63 19.55 -13.80
CA SER A 434 -8.31 20.20 -13.82
C SER A 434 -8.08 20.95 -15.13
N LEU A 435 -8.41 20.36 -16.28
CA LEU A 435 -8.31 21.00 -17.59
C LEU A 435 -9.17 22.26 -17.70
N LEU A 436 -10.44 22.20 -17.28
CA LEU A 436 -11.34 23.34 -17.32
C LEU A 436 -10.81 24.48 -16.43
N TYR A 437 -10.31 24.13 -15.25
CA TYR A 437 -9.76 25.09 -14.32
C TYR A 437 -8.46 25.73 -14.82
N ILE A 438 -7.54 24.93 -15.37
CA ILE A 438 -6.30 25.42 -15.99
C ILE A 438 -6.61 26.36 -17.16
N ARG A 439 -7.58 26.00 -18.01
CA ARG A 439 -8.00 26.87 -19.12
C ARG A 439 -8.55 28.21 -18.61
N HIS A 440 -9.34 28.18 -17.54
CA HIS A 440 -9.85 29.38 -16.89
C HIS A 440 -8.69 30.24 -16.36
N MET A 441 -7.72 29.65 -15.65
CA MET A 441 -6.53 30.38 -15.19
C MET A 441 -5.73 31.01 -16.32
N ARG A 442 -5.49 30.27 -17.42
CA ARG A 442 -4.81 30.81 -18.62
C ARG A 442 -5.52 32.03 -19.17
N THR A 443 -6.85 31.98 -19.26
CA THR A 443 -7.65 33.13 -19.73
C THR A 443 -7.55 34.33 -18.77
N MET A 444 -7.56 34.09 -17.46
CA MET A 444 -7.40 35.16 -16.45
C MET A 444 -6.01 35.80 -16.48
N LEU A 445 -4.97 35.02 -16.80
CA LEU A 445 -3.58 35.46 -16.88
C LEU A 445 -3.19 36.02 -18.27
N GLY A 446 -4.05 35.88 -19.27
CA GLY A 446 -3.79 36.32 -20.65
C GLY A 446 -2.74 35.48 -21.38
N LEU A 447 -2.66 34.17 -21.07
CA LEU A 447 -1.75 33.20 -21.68
C LEU A 447 -2.34 32.50 -22.91
#